data_AF-A0A428VVR7-F1
#
_entry.id   AF-A0A428VVR7-F1
#
_cell.length_a   1.000
_cell.length_b   1.000
_cell.length_c   1.000
_cell.angle_alpha   90.00
_cell.angle_beta   90.00
_cell.angle_gamma   90.00
#
_symmetry.space_group_name_H-M   'P 1'
#
loop_
_entity.id
_entity.type
_entity.pdbx_description
1 polymer ?
#
loop_
_entity_poly.entity_id
_entity_poly.type
_entity_poly.pdbx_seq_one_letter_code
_entity_poly.pdbx_strand_id
1 'polypeptide(L)'
;LLKDGSRLPGRSGKLARLEELTEEIIEDGDKALIFTQYSEFGTMLQPYLAAHLDRPVLWLHGGLSKARRDELVDRFQNDTEPMLFLLSLKAAGTGLNLTAANHVIHVDRWWNPAVEDQATDRAFRIGQSRNVQVRKFICTGTLEEKIDAMIERKKTLASSVVGTGEDWVTDLDTHQLRELFSLDPVAVS
;
A
#
# COMPACT_ATOMS: atom_id res chain seq x y z
N LEU A 1 3.24 -14.13 3.27
CA LEU A 1 3.63 -15.47 3.78
C LEU A 1 3.15 -16.49 2.78
N LEU A 2 4.00 -17.42 2.33
CA LEU A 2 3.51 -18.52 1.52
C LEU A 2 2.80 -19.51 2.45
N LYS A 3 1.65 -20.05 2.03
CA LYS A 3 0.87 -21.03 2.79
C LYS A 3 1.60 -22.39 2.94
N ASP A 4 2.86 -22.46 2.53
CA ASP A 4 3.73 -23.63 2.51
C ASP A 4 4.75 -23.65 3.69
N GLY A 5 4.74 -22.65 4.58
CA GLY A 5 5.62 -22.58 5.75
C GLY A 5 7.10 -22.32 5.44
N SER A 6 7.42 -21.92 4.20
CA SER A 6 8.79 -21.62 3.80
C SER A 6 9.32 -20.33 4.46
N ARG A 7 10.64 -20.31 4.73
CA ARG A 7 11.34 -19.15 5.32
C ARG A 7 11.17 -17.92 4.41
N LEU A 8 10.75 -16.80 5.00
CA LEU A 8 10.52 -15.53 4.30
C LEU A 8 11.73 -14.61 4.16
N PRO A 9 12.71 -14.59 5.10
CA PRO A 9 13.85 -13.70 4.98
C PRO A 9 14.57 -13.88 3.64
N GLY A 10 14.81 -12.77 2.94
CA GLY A 10 15.54 -12.75 1.66
C GLY A 10 14.77 -13.22 0.42
N ARG A 11 13.46 -13.49 0.50
CA ARG A 11 12.67 -13.98 -0.65
C ARG A 11 11.84 -12.93 -1.38
N SER A 12 11.64 -11.77 -0.77
CA SER A 12 10.89 -10.66 -1.36
C SER A 12 11.61 -9.36 -1.05
N GLY A 13 12.14 -8.69 -2.07
CA GLY A 13 12.80 -7.39 -1.92
C GLY A 13 11.86 -6.33 -1.34
N LYS A 14 10.56 -6.41 -1.68
CA LYS A 14 9.54 -5.53 -1.08
C LYS A 14 9.32 -5.79 0.40
N LEU A 15 9.32 -7.06 0.81
CA LEU A 15 9.13 -7.40 2.23
C LEU A 15 10.36 -6.94 3.03
N ALA A 16 11.57 -7.22 2.53
CA ALA A 16 12.80 -6.74 3.15
C ALA A 16 12.81 -5.21 3.27
N ARG A 17 12.42 -4.49 2.21
CA ARG A 17 12.34 -3.03 2.27
C ARG A 17 11.24 -2.52 3.20
N LEU A 18 10.13 -3.26 3.33
CA LEU A 18 9.05 -2.93 4.25
C LEU A 18 9.53 -3.06 5.70
N GLU A 19 10.23 -4.16 6.02
CA GLU A 19 10.81 -4.43 7.34
C GLU A 19 11.71 -3.29 7.79
N GLU A 20 12.77 -3.01 7.02
CA GLU A 20 13.72 -1.92 7.27
C GLU A 20 13.00 -0.58 7.52
N LEU A 21 12.05 -0.25 6.65
CA LEU A 21 11.34 1.01 6.74
C LEU A 21 10.42 1.08 7.96
N THR A 22 9.76 -0.02 8.32
CA THR A 22 8.90 -0.06 9.50
C THR A 22 9.70 0.02 10.80
N GLU A 23 10.90 -0.55 10.84
CA GLU A 23 11.83 -0.42 11.97
C GLU A 23 12.26 1.06 12.13
N GLU A 24 12.75 1.69 11.06
CA GLU A 24 13.16 3.11 11.05
C GLU A 24 12.03 4.03 11.56
N ILE A 25 10.81 3.84 11.05
CA ILE A 25 9.64 4.66 11.44
C ILE A 25 9.33 4.51 12.92
N ILE A 26 9.39 3.29 13.46
CA ILE A 26 9.09 3.03 14.87
C ILE A 26 10.20 3.60 15.76
N GLU A 27 11.47 3.50 15.36
CA GLU A 27 12.60 4.07 16.08
C GLU A 27 12.51 5.60 16.18
N ASP A 28 12.02 6.25 15.12
CA ASP A 28 11.74 7.69 15.11
C ASP A 28 10.49 8.10 15.92
N GLY A 29 9.74 7.12 16.46
CA GLY A 29 8.50 7.35 17.20
C GLY A 29 7.32 7.77 16.32
N ASP A 30 7.40 7.43 15.03
CA ASP A 30 6.44 7.81 14.01
C ASP A 30 5.38 6.73 13.76
N LYS A 31 4.30 7.13 13.08
CA LYS A 31 3.20 6.22 12.74
C LYS A 31 3.03 6.09 11.24
N ALA A 32 2.77 4.86 10.80
CA ALA A 32 2.61 4.53 9.39
C ALA A 32 1.26 3.89 9.06
N LEU A 33 0.69 4.32 7.93
CA LEU A 33 -0.33 3.58 7.21
C LEU A 33 0.34 2.72 6.14
N ILE A 34 0.01 1.43 6.11
CA ILE A 34 0.53 0.49 5.13
C ILE A 34 -0.65 -0.01 4.31
N PHE A 35 -0.64 0.21 3.00
CA PHE A 35 -1.71 -0.18 2.09
C PHE A 35 -1.30 -1.37 1.24
N THR A 36 -2.21 -2.33 1.12
CA THR A 36 -2.14 -3.42 0.14
C THR A 36 -3.51 -3.63 -0.51
N GLN A 37 -3.51 -3.99 -1.78
CA GLN A 37 -4.73 -4.37 -2.49
C GLN A 37 -5.20 -5.80 -2.15
N TYR A 38 -4.31 -6.64 -1.63
CA TYR A 38 -4.54 -8.06 -1.42
C TYR A 38 -4.89 -8.35 0.05
N SER A 39 -6.17 -8.52 0.36
CA SER A 39 -6.62 -8.80 1.73
C SER A 39 -6.01 -10.08 2.33
N GLU A 40 -5.80 -11.11 1.52
CA GLU A 40 -5.10 -12.33 1.97
C GLU A 40 -3.65 -12.04 2.36
N PHE A 41 -2.95 -11.25 1.55
CA PHE A 41 -1.59 -10.83 1.87
C PHE A 41 -1.56 -10.00 3.14
N GLY A 42 -2.49 -9.05 3.32
CA GLY A 42 -2.56 -8.26 4.54
C GLY A 42 -2.86 -9.08 5.81
N THR A 43 -3.74 -10.09 5.70
CA THR A 43 -4.05 -11.03 6.79
C THR A 43 -2.83 -11.84 7.21
N MET A 44 -1.93 -12.11 6.27
CA MET A 44 -0.65 -12.76 6.54
C MET A 44 0.37 -11.76 7.08
N LEU A 45 0.49 -10.59 6.45
CA LEU A 45 1.51 -9.59 6.75
C LEU A 45 1.35 -9.01 8.16
N GLN A 46 0.13 -8.81 8.65
CA GLN A 46 -0.10 -8.26 10.00
C GLN A 46 0.58 -9.08 11.11
N PRO A 47 0.30 -10.40 11.29
CA PRO A 47 0.95 -11.17 12.35
C PRO A 47 2.45 -11.32 12.12
N TYR A 48 2.90 -11.30 10.86
CA TYR A 48 4.33 -11.32 10.53
C TYR A 48 5.05 -10.07 11.05
N LEU A 49 4.58 -8.87 10.68
CA LEU A 49 5.18 -7.61 11.13
C LEU A 49 5.11 -7.50 12.65
N ALA A 50 4.00 -7.93 13.26
CA ALA A 50 3.86 -7.88 14.70
C ALA A 50 4.90 -8.77 15.43
N ALA A 51 5.16 -9.97 14.90
CA ALA A 51 6.17 -10.87 15.45
C ALA A 51 7.60 -10.39 15.17
N HIS A 52 7.85 -9.84 13.98
CA HIS A 52 9.16 -9.35 13.58
C HIS A 52 9.60 -8.13 14.40
N LEU A 53 8.68 -7.19 14.63
CA LEU A 53 8.93 -5.94 15.35
C LEU A 53 8.74 -6.06 16.87
N ASP A 54 8.27 -7.21 17.34
CA ASP A 54 7.82 -7.44 18.73
C ASP A 54 6.85 -6.33 19.23
N ARG A 55 5.94 -5.91 18.36
CA ARG A 55 5.02 -4.79 18.59
C ARG A 55 3.65 -5.05 17.96
N PRO A 56 2.56 -4.49 18.51
CA PRO A 56 1.25 -4.67 17.90
C PRO A 56 1.17 -3.98 16.53
N VAL A 57 0.41 -4.57 15.62
CA VAL A 57 0.10 -4.00 14.28
C VAL A 57 -1.40 -4.13 14.05
N LEU A 58 -2.07 -3.03 13.70
CA LEU A 58 -3.50 -3.03 13.40
C LEU A 58 -3.76 -3.48 11.96
N TRP A 59 -4.91 -4.11 11.70
CA TRP A 59 -5.34 -4.51 10.35
C TRP A 59 -6.79 -4.15 10.12
N LEU A 60 -7.04 -3.31 9.11
CA LEU A 60 -8.37 -2.89 8.69
C LEU A 60 -8.68 -3.42 7.29
N HIS A 61 -9.70 -4.27 7.21
CA HIS A 61 -10.21 -4.84 5.96
C HIS A 61 -11.73 -4.74 5.86
N GLY A 62 -12.26 -4.91 4.65
CA GLY A 62 -13.70 -4.71 4.37
C GLY A 62 -14.66 -5.66 5.11
N GLY A 63 -14.15 -6.76 5.68
CA GLY A 63 -14.96 -7.73 6.44
C GLY A 63 -15.29 -7.31 7.87
N LEU A 64 -14.70 -6.22 8.38
CA LEU A 64 -14.94 -5.74 9.74
C LEU A 64 -16.28 -5.00 9.85
N SER A 65 -16.95 -5.13 10.99
CA SER A 65 -18.13 -4.32 11.33
C SER A 65 -17.75 -2.85 11.49
N LYS A 66 -18.72 -1.94 11.35
CA LYS A 66 -18.48 -0.50 11.56
C LYS A 66 -17.88 -0.22 12.94
N ALA A 67 -18.47 -0.77 14.00
CA ALA A 67 -18.00 -0.59 15.38
C ALA A 67 -16.53 -1.02 15.54
N ARG A 68 -16.14 -2.15 14.95
CA ARG A 68 -14.75 -2.60 15.02
C ARG A 68 -13.80 -1.70 14.23
N ARG A 69 -14.23 -1.17 13.08
CA ARG A 69 -13.42 -0.19 12.33
C ARG A 69 -13.20 1.09 13.13
N ASP A 70 -14.27 1.62 13.72
CA ASP A 70 -14.23 2.85 14.51
C ASP A 70 -13.29 2.67 15.72
N GLU A 71 -13.33 1.52 16.40
CA GLU A 71 -12.41 1.17 17.49
C GLU A 71 -10.94 1.15 17.04
N LEU A 72 -10.63 0.49 15.91
CA LEU A 72 -9.24 0.42 15.41
C LEU A 72 -8.70 1.80 15.01
N VAL A 73 -9.56 2.64 14.41
CA VAL A 73 -9.21 4.01 14.01
C VAL A 73 -8.97 4.87 15.24
N ASP A 74 -9.86 4.82 16.23
CA ASP A 74 -9.71 5.56 17.48
C ASP A 74 -8.41 5.19 18.21
N ARG A 75 -8.15 3.88 18.31
CA ARG A 75 -6.93 3.34 18.90
C ARG A 75 -5.67 3.83 18.18
N PHE A 76 -5.66 3.77 16.85
CA PHE A 76 -4.53 4.28 16.06
C PHE A 76 -4.32 5.78 16.23
N GLN A 77 -5.40 6.56 16.35
CA GLN A 77 -5.32 8.02 16.44
C GLN A 77 -4.84 8.49 17.82
N ASN A 78 -5.30 7.83 18.90
CA ASN A 78 -5.17 8.36 20.26
C ASN A 78 -4.11 7.65 21.12
N ASP A 79 -3.84 6.36 20.88
CA ASP A 79 -2.87 5.61 21.69
C ASP A 79 -1.44 5.86 21.23
N THR A 80 -0.44 5.65 22.08
CA THR A 80 0.97 5.66 21.66
C THR A 80 1.33 4.44 20.80
N GLU A 81 0.66 3.31 21.03
CA GLU A 81 0.77 2.06 20.28
C GLU A 81 -0.65 1.54 19.98
N PRO A 82 -0.93 0.95 18.81
CA PRO A 82 0.03 0.54 17.79
C PRO A 82 0.53 1.66 16.86
N MET A 83 1.81 1.63 16.50
CA MET A 83 2.40 2.59 15.54
C MET A 83 2.13 2.25 14.06
N LEU A 84 1.84 0.99 13.76
CA LEU A 84 1.57 0.54 12.40
C LEU A 84 0.10 0.17 12.21
N PHE A 85 -0.50 0.70 11.14
CA PHE A 85 -1.84 0.36 10.71
C PHE A 85 -1.83 -0.13 9.27
N LEU A 86 -2.07 -1.42 9.08
CA LEU A 86 -2.24 -2.02 7.78
C LEU A 86 -3.70 -1.86 7.32
N LEU A 87 -3.91 -1.49 6.06
CA LEU A 87 -5.23 -1.27 5.47
C LEU A 87 -5.34 -1.94 4.10
N SER A 88 -6.46 -2.62 3.88
CA SER A 88 -6.81 -3.02 2.51
C SER A 88 -7.26 -1.79 1.74
N LEU A 89 -6.82 -1.65 0.49
CA LEU A 89 -7.14 -0.50 -0.37
C LEU A 89 -8.67 -0.27 -0.49
N LYS A 90 -9.46 -1.36 -0.60
CA LYS A 90 -10.93 -1.29 -0.65
C LYS A 90 -11.55 -0.71 0.62
N ALA A 91 -10.92 -0.90 1.77
CA ALA A 91 -11.41 -0.36 3.02
C ALA A 91 -11.00 1.11 3.24
N ALA A 92 -10.04 1.62 2.45
CA ALA A 92 -9.68 3.05 2.44
C ALA A 92 -10.76 3.96 1.80
N GLY A 93 -11.73 3.36 1.08
CA GLY A 93 -12.86 4.07 0.46
C GLY A 93 -13.92 4.58 1.44
N THR A 94 -13.86 4.22 2.73
CA THR A 94 -14.94 4.52 3.70
C THR A 94 -14.82 5.87 4.41
N GLY A 95 -13.93 6.78 3.96
CA GLY A 95 -13.89 8.15 4.50
C GLY A 95 -13.16 8.32 5.85
N LEU A 96 -12.20 7.45 6.17
CA LEU A 96 -11.47 7.45 7.45
C LEU A 96 -10.63 8.73 7.65
N ASN A 97 -10.44 9.16 8.90
CA ASN A 97 -9.53 10.25 9.26
C ASN A 97 -8.33 9.68 10.03
N LEU A 98 -7.14 9.68 9.41
CA LEU A 98 -5.96 8.96 9.91
C LEU A 98 -4.75 9.91 10.06
N THR A 99 -4.99 11.08 10.63
CA THR A 99 -4.01 12.17 10.77
C THR A 99 -2.87 11.88 11.75
N ALA A 100 -2.97 10.83 12.57
CA ALA A 100 -1.87 10.44 13.46
C ALA A 100 -0.67 9.85 12.69
N ALA A 101 -0.90 9.35 11.47
CA ALA A 101 0.18 8.86 10.61
C ALA A 101 0.88 10.00 9.90
N ASN A 102 2.20 9.96 9.87
CA ASN A 102 3.05 10.83 9.06
C ASN A 102 3.87 10.04 8.01
N HIS A 103 3.65 8.73 7.91
CA HIS A 103 4.14 7.90 6.83
C HIS A 103 2.99 7.13 6.17
N VAL A 104 3.02 7.05 4.84
CA VAL A 104 2.09 6.27 4.03
C VAL A 104 2.91 5.38 3.09
N ILE A 105 2.71 4.07 3.19
CA ILE A 105 3.43 3.07 2.41
C ILE A 105 2.42 2.31 1.56
N HIS A 106 2.59 2.33 0.23
CA HIS A 106 1.85 1.48 -0.70
C HIS A 106 2.73 0.30 -1.08
N VAL A 107 2.42 -0.89 -0.57
CA VAL A 107 3.24 -2.09 -0.77
C VAL A 107 3.12 -2.62 -2.20
N ASP A 108 1.95 -2.46 -2.82
CA ASP A 108 1.65 -2.94 -4.16
C ASP A 108 1.15 -1.79 -5.03
N ARG A 109 1.56 -1.76 -6.30
CA ARG A 109 1.15 -0.67 -7.19
C ARG A 109 -0.29 -0.84 -7.63
N TRP A 110 -1.11 0.19 -7.41
CA TRP A 110 -2.47 0.21 -7.89
C TRP A 110 -2.55 0.91 -9.26
N TRP A 111 -3.24 0.27 -10.21
CA TRP A 111 -3.31 0.74 -11.60
C TRP A 111 -4.15 2.02 -11.78
N ASN A 112 -4.95 2.42 -10.78
CA ASN A 112 -5.74 3.65 -10.79
C ASN A 112 -5.20 4.68 -9.78
N PRO A 113 -4.41 5.68 -10.23
CA PRO A 113 -3.80 6.67 -9.35
C PRO A 113 -4.80 7.36 -8.42
N ALA A 114 -6.02 7.62 -8.88
CA ALA A 114 -7.04 8.32 -8.09
C ALA A 114 -7.44 7.56 -6.81
N VAL A 115 -7.43 6.22 -6.84
CA VAL A 115 -7.76 5.41 -5.65
C VAL A 115 -6.62 5.45 -4.64
N GLU A 116 -5.39 5.44 -5.13
CA GLU A 116 -4.19 5.53 -4.30
C GLU A 116 -4.02 6.91 -3.68
N ASP A 117 -4.25 7.95 -4.47
CA ASP A 117 -4.21 9.34 -4.02
C ASP A 117 -5.32 9.54 -2.97
N GLN A 118 -6.53 9.01 -3.20
CA GLN A 118 -7.59 9.03 -2.18
C GLN A 118 -7.22 8.28 -0.88
N ALA A 119 -6.52 7.14 -0.99
CA ALA A 119 -6.05 6.41 0.18
C ALA A 119 -4.97 7.20 0.95
N THR A 120 -4.09 7.87 0.20
CA THR A 120 -3.03 8.74 0.73
C THR A 120 -3.59 9.99 1.41
N ASP A 121 -4.60 10.63 0.80
CA ASP A 121 -5.28 11.82 1.30
C ASP A 121 -5.89 11.63 2.70
N ARG A 122 -6.11 10.38 3.14
CA ARG A 122 -6.60 10.08 4.50
C ARG A 122 -5.62 10.54 5.59
N ALA A 123 -4.33 10.59 5.29
CA ALA A 123 -3.29 11.09 6.20
C ALA A 123 -3.10 12.62 6.11
N PHE A 124 -3.48 13.25 4.99
CA PHE A 124 -3.32 14.70 4.74
C PHE A 124 -4.52 15.56 5.21
N ARG A 125 -5.45 14.99 5.98
CA ARG A 125 -6.69 15.68 6.40
C ARG A 125 -6.46 16.75 7.47
N ILE A 126 -7.48 17.60 7.64
CA ILE A 126 -7.55 18.60 8.73
C ILE A 126 -7.28 17.91 10.08
N GLY A 127 -6.31 18.42 10.81
CA GLY A 127 -5.79 17.81 12.04
C GLY A 127 -4.41 17.16 11.88
N GLN A 128 -3.90 17.04 10.65
CA GLN A 128 -2.49 16.74 10.40
C GLN A 128 -1.62 17.96 10.68
N SER A 129 -0.61 17.80 11.52
CA SER A 129 0.35 18.85 11.90
C SER A 129 1.79 18.55 11.46
N ARG A 130 2.02 17.36 10.89
CA ARG A 130 3.33 16.86 10.50
C ARG A 130 3.43 16.69 8.98
N ASN A 131 4.63 16.81 8.44
CA ASN A 131 4.87 16.46 7.04
C ASN A 131 4.63 14.97 6.85
N VAL A 132 3.82 14.62 5.84
CA VAL A 132 3.50 13.22 5.51
C VAL A 132 4.40 12.73 4.39
N GLN A 133 5.12 11.64 4.61
CA GLN A 133 5.96 10.99 3.62
C GLN A 133 5.21 9.85 2.95
N VAL A 134 5.16 9.85 1.61
CA VAL A 134 4.46 8.83 0.82
C VAL A 134 5.47 8.00 0.05
N ARG A 135 5.48 6.68 0.28
CA ARG A 135 6.42 5.72 -0.33
C ARG A 135 5.62 4.67 -1.09
N LYS A 136 5.90 4.53 -2.39
CA LYS A 136 5.21 3.63 -3.30
C LYS A 136 6.22 2.57 -3.75
N PHE A 137 6.01 1.31 -3.38
CA PHE A 137 6.94 0.24 -3.73
C PHE A 137 6.69 -0.24 -5.15
N ILE A 138 7.77 -0.32 -5.92
CA ILE A 138 7.78 -0.79 -7.31
C ILE A 138 8.91 -1.81 -7.42
N CYS A 139 8.61 -3.01 -7.90
CA CYS A 139 9.63 -3.99 -8.21
C CYS A 139 10.12 -3.79 -9.66
N THR A 140 11.38 -3.41 -9.83
CA THR A 140 12.02 -3.18 -11.14
C THR A 140 12.01 -4.43 -12.01
N GLY A 141 11.81 -4.27 -13.32
CA GLY A 141 11.77 -5.34 -14.31
C GLY A 141 10.49 -6.19 -14.26
N THR A 142 9.57 -5.89 -13.34
CA THR A 142 8.28 -6.58 -13.22
C THR A 142 7.15 -5.80 -13.86
N LEU A 143 5.98 -6.44 -13.93
CA LEU A 143 4.72 -5.81 -14.32
C LEU A 143 4.47 -4.47 -13.62
N GLU A 144 4.94 -4.29 -12.38
CA GLU A 144 4.73 -3.05 -11.62
C GLU A 144 5.43 -1.84 -12.21
N GLU A 145 6.65 -2.02 -12.75
CA GLU A 145 7.37 -0.93 -13.42
C GLU A 145 6.67 -0.53 -14.72
N LYS A 146 6.11 -1.51 -15.45
CA LYS A 146 5.32 -1.25 -16.66
C LYS A 146 4.02 -0.53 -16.34
N ILE A 147 3.33 -0.93 -15.26
CA ILE A 147 2.14 -0.25 -14.76
C ILE A 147 2.49 1.19 -14.36
N ASP A 148 3.59 1.40 -13.62
CA ASP A 148 3.99 2.72 -13.17
C ASP A 148 4.37 3.65 -14.33
N ALA A 149 5.20 3.19 -15.27
CA ALA A 149 5.55 3.93 -16.48
C ALA A 149 4.33 4.30 -17.32
N MET A 150 3.31 3.43 -17.34
CA MET A 150 2.07 3.69 -18.05
C MET A 150 1.17 4.68 -17.31
N ILE A 151 1.07 4.58 -15.98
CA ILE A 151 0.38 5.55 -15.12
C ILE A 151 0.98 6.95 -15.34
N GLU A 152 2.31 7.07 -15.33
CA GLU A 152 2.97 8.37 -15.49
C GLU A 152 2.76 8.95 -16.89
N ARG A 153 2.88 8.12 -17.96
CA ARG A 153 2.50 8.54 -19.33
C ARG A 153 1.05 9.02 -19.39
N LYS A 154 0.13 8.29 -18.75
CA LYS A 154 -1.29 8.65 -18.75
C LYS A 154 -1.56 9.89 -17.90
N LYS A 155 -0.86 10.15 -16.80
CA LYS A 155 -0.98 11.43 -16.06
C LYS A 155 -0.57 12.61 -16.94
N THR A 156 0.54 12.50 -17.68
CA THR A 156 0.98 13.53 -18.63
C THR A 156 -0.05 13.77 -19.74
N LEU A 157 -0.77 12.73 -20.17
CA LEU A 157 -1.82 12.82 -21.20
C LEU A 157 -3.20 13.22 -20.63
N ALA A 158 -3.55 12.80 -19.41
CA ALA A 158 -4.82 13.10 -18.75
C ALA A 158 -4.90 14.55 -18.26
N SER A 159 -3.75 15.21 -18.03
CA SER A 159 -3.71 16.67 -17.95
C SER A 159 -4.10 17.37 -19.26
N SER A 160 -4.23 16.64 -20.37
CA SER A 160 -4.68 17.19 -21.66
C SER A 160 -6.12 16.83 -22.06
N VAL A 161 -6.68 15.66 -21.70
CA VAL A 161 -8.13 15.33 -21.83
C VAL A 161 -8.46 14.15 -20.88
N VAL A 162 -9.48 14.26 -20.02
CA VAL A 162 -9.79 13.27 -18.96
C VAL A 162 -10.85 12.24 -19.37
N GLY A 163 -10.55 10.97 -19.07
CA GLY A 163 -11.51 9.90 -18.78
C GLY A 163 -10.93 8.97 -17.70
N THR A 164 -11.46 9.05 -16.48
CA THR A 164 -11.07 8.27 -15.30
C THR A 164 -11.99 7.05 -15.17
N GLY A 165 -11.54 5.88 -15.61
CA GLY A 165 -12.29 4.63 -15.52
C GLY A 165 -11.40 3.39 -15.63
N GLU A 166 -11.93 2.26 -15.15
CA GLU A 166 -11.29 0.93 -15.09
C GLU A 166 -11.09 0.28 -16.47
N ASP A 167 -11.61 0.88 -17.54
CA ASP A 167 -11.78 0.25 -18.87
C ASP A 167 -10.52 0.24 -19.75
N TRP A 168 -9.42 0.85 -19.32
CA TRP A 168 -8.28 1.02 -20.21
C TRP A 168 -7.45 -0.27 -20.40
N VAL A 169 -7.46 -1.19 -19.43
CA VAL A 169 -6.81 -2.50 -19.59
C VAL A 169 -7.56 -3.33 -20.64
N THR A 170 -8.88 -3.17 -20.70
CA THR A 170 -9.71 -3.80 -21.73
C THR A 170 -9.56 -3.14 -23.10
N ASP A 171 -9.02 -1.93 -23.16
CA ASP A 171 -8.75 -1.20 -24.41
C ASP A 171 -7.40 -1.58 -25.06
N LEU A 172 -6.54 -2.33 -24.36
CA LEU A 172 -5.25 -2.76 -24.89
C LEU A 172 -5.42 -3.86 -25.95
N ASP A 173 -4.68 -3.74 -27.05
CA ASP A 173 -4.61 -4.81 -28.04
C ASP A 173 -3.78 -6.01 -27.53
N THR A 174 -3.85 -7.14 -28.24
CA THR A 174 -3.17 -8.38 -27.84
C THR A 174 -1.65 -8.23 -27.73
N HIS A 175 -1.04 -7.37 -28.55
CA HIS A 175 0.40 -7.14 -28.52
C HIS A 175 0.77 -6.32 -27.27
N GLN A 176 0.03 -5.25 -26.99
CA GLN A 176 0.19 -4.41 -25.82
C GLN A 176 -0.03 -5.19 -24.51
N LEU A 177 -1.03 -6.08 -24.48
CA LEU A 177 -1.25 -6.99 -23.36
C LEU A 177 -0.06 -7.93 -23.17
N ARG A 178 0.46 -8.54 -24.25
CA ARG A 178 1.63 -9.43 -24.16
C ARG A 178 2.87 -8.71 -23.65
N GLU A 179 3.08 -7.47 -24.09
CA GLU A 179 4.19 -6.64 -23.61
C GLU A 179 4.01 -6.24 -22.15
N LEU A 180 2.78 -5.95 -21.71
CA LEU A 180 2.48 -5.66 -20.31
C LEU A 180 2.80 -6.86 -19.40
N PHE A 181 2.42 -8.07 -19.81
CA PHE A 181 2.59 -9.30 -19.01
C PHE A 181 3.98 -9.97 -19.14
N SER A 182 4.87 -9.48 -19.99
CA SER A 182 6.23 -10.04 -20.08
C SER A 182 7.10 -9.56 -18.90
N LEU A 183 7.90 -10.46 -18.33
CA LEU A 183 8.96 -10.09 -17.38
C LEU A 183 10.18 -9.61 -18.16
N ASP A 184 10.82 -8.54 -17.69
CA ASP A 184 12.11 -8.13 -18.25
C ASP A 184 13.18 -9.13 -17.80
N PRO A 185 14.07 -9.62 -18.69
CA PRO A 185 15.16 -10.52 -18.31
C PRO A 185 16.04 -10.01 -17.16
N VAL A 186 16.14 -8.68 -16.98
CA VAL A 186 16.89 -8.07 -15.86
C VAL A 186 16.22 -8.29 -14.51
N ALA A 187 14.92 -8.63 -14.47
CA ALA A 187 14.16 -8.88 -13.24
C ALA A 187 14.50 -10.22 -12.56
N VAL A 188 15.22 -11.11 -13.25
CA VAL A 188 15.47 -12.51 -12.83
C VAL A 188 16.95 -12.80 -12.57
N SER A 189 17.84 -11.80 -12.74
CA SER A 189 19.27 -11.90 -12.40
C SER A 189 19.58 -11.30 -11.05
#